data_AF-A0A950BXF8-F1
#
_entry.id   AF-A0A950BXF8-F1
#
_cell.length_a   1.000
_cell.length_b   1.000
_cell.length_c   1.000
_cell.angle_alpha   90.00
_cell.angle_beta   90.00
_cell.angle_gamma   90.00
#
_symmetry.space_group_name_H-M   'P 1'
#
loop_
_entity.id
_entity.type
_entity.pdbx_description
1 polymer ?
#
loop_
_entity_poly.entity_id
_entity_poly.type
_entity_poly.pdbx_seq_one_letter_code
_entity_poly.pdbx_strand_id
1 'polypeptide(L)'
;PNTLAMMKGAPHAEAARRLADLILSPEVEAALAQGPSAQIPLLKGTKKPAQVETPATVHPMDVDFQAAAKLWDQAAVFLTAEFAE
;
A
#
# COMPACT_ATOMS: atom_id res chain seq x y z
N PRO A 1 -0.40 -3.10 -2.42
CA PRO A 1 -0.66 -1.74 -1.91
C PRO A 1 -0.25 -1.69 -0.45
N ASN A 2 0.44 -0.63 -0.01
CA ASN A 2 0.79 -0.45 1.40
C ASN A 2 -0.25 0.45 2.07
N THR A 3 -0.52 0.20 3.35
CA THR A 3 -1.51 0.96 4.12
C THR A 3 -0.90 1.42 5.43
N LEU A 4 -1.25 2.63 5.83
CA LEU A 4 -0.90 3.20 7.12
C LEU A 4 -2.19 3.45 7.92
N ALA A 5 -2.18 3.05 9.18
CA ALA A 5 -3.30 3.29 10.09
C ALA A 5 -2.78 3.74 11.45
N MET A 6 -3.51 4.64 12.10
CA MET A 6 -3.28 4.96 13.50
C MET A 6 -4.21 4.13 14.38
N MET A 7 -3.64 3.52 15.42
CA MET A 7 -4.39 2.71 16.36
C MET A 7 -5.32 3.57 17.23
N LYS A 8 -6.57 3.13 17.38
CA LYS A 8 -7.50 3.75 18.32
C LYS A 8 -6.98 3.57 19.75
N GLY A 9 -6.91 4.66 20.52
CA GLY A 9 -6.41 4.64 21.90
C GLY A 9 -4.89 4.49 22.02
N ALA A 10 -4.13 4.82 20.97
CA ALA A 10 -2.67 4.81 21.04
C ALA A 10 -2.16 5.69 22.20
N PRO A 11 -1.18 5.21 23.00
CA PRO A 11 -0.68 5.94 24.18
C PRO A 11 -0.04 7.29 23.82
N HIS A 12 0.37 7.46 22.56
CA HIS A 12 1.03 8.66 22.04
C HIS A 12 0.41 9.10 20.71
N ALA A 13 -0.88 9.47 20.72
CA ALA A 13 -1.64 9.82 19.51
C ALA A 13 -0.98 10.95 18.68
N GLU A 14 -0.47 11.99 19.31
CA GLU A 14 0.22 13.10 18.62
C GLU A 14 1.52 12.66 17.95
N ALA A 15 2.31 11.80 18.59
CA ALA A 15 3.52 11.26 17.98
C ALA A 15 3.20 10.32 16.81
N ALA A 16 2.14 9.50 16.94
CA ALA A 16 1.66 8.65 15.87
C ALA A 16 1.18 9.48 14.67
N ARG A 17 0.50 10.62 14.90
CA ARG A 17 0.11 11.56 13.85
C ARG A 17 1.33 12.13 13.13
N ARG A 18 2.30 12.67 13.87
CA ARG A 18 3.52 13.25 13.28
C ARG A 18 4.31 12.24 12.46
N LEU A 19 4.41 11.00 12.94
CA LEU A 19 5.05 9.92 12.19
C LEU A 19 4.27 9.60 10.91
N ALA A 20 2.93 9.55 10.99
CA ALA A 20 2.10 9.32 9.83
C ALA A 20 2.24 10.42 8.78
N ASP A 21 2.23 11.68 9.20
CA ASP A 21 2.43 12.83 8.32
C ASP A 21 3.80 12.79 7.64
N LEU A 22 4.84 12.37 8.36
CA LEU A 22 6.19 12.18 7.79
C LEU A 22 6.23 11.03 6.77
N ILE A 23 5.63 9.88 7.09
CA ILE A 23 5.59 8.73 6.15
C ILE A 23 4.83 9.08 4.87
N LEU A 24 3.81 9.92 4.98
CA LEU A 24 3.02 10.43 3.85
C LEU A 24 3.63 11.67 3.19
N SER A 25 4.90 12.01 3.48
CA SER A 25 5.55 13.13 2.81
C SER A 25 5.99 12.75 1.38
N PRO A 26 6.00 13.71 0.43
CA PRO A 26 6.49 13.45 -0.93
C PRO A 26 7.92 12.94 -0.98
N GLU A 27 8.76 13.34 -0.01
CA GLU A 27 10.15 12.90 0.09
C GLU A 27 10.25 11.41 0.42
N VAL A 28 9.44 10.92 1.36
CA VAL A 28 9.39 9.49 1.72
C VAL A 28 8.80 8.67 0.58
N GLU A 29 7.72 9.15 -0.03
CA GLU A 29 7.11 8.44 -1.18
C GLU A 29 8.08 8.33 -2.35
N ALA A 30 8.83 9.39 -2.67
CA ALA A 30 9.89 9.36 -3.68
C ALA A 30 11.00 8.35 -3.32
N ALA A 31 11.35 8.23 -2.04
CA ALA A 31 12.34 7.26 -1.58
C ALA A 31 11.84 5.81 -1.74
N LEU A 32 10.56 5.54 -1.42
CA LEU A 32 9.95 4.21 -1.59
C LEU A 32 9.81 3.80 -3.06
N ALA A 33 9.57 4.77 -3.95
CA ALA A 33 9.48 4.56 -5.39
C ALA A 33 10.84 4.26 -6.04
N GLN A 34 11.91 4.92 -5.59
CA GLN A 34 13.28 4.67 -6.05
C GLN A 34 13.96 3.50 -5.33
N GLY A 35 13.47 3.14 -4.15
CA GLY A 35 14.01 2.04 -3.37
C GLY A 35 13.73 0.68 -4.02
N PRO A 36 14.30 -0.40 -3.47
CA PRO A 36 14.11 -1.77 -3.98
C PRO A 36 12.64 -2.22 -4.01
N SER A 37 11.77 -1.61 -3.20
CA SER A 37 10.33 -1.90 -3.23
C SER A 37 9.62 -1.39 -4.49
N ALA A 38 10.24 -0.45 -5.22
CA ALA A 38 9.72 0.14 -6.46
C ALA A 38 8.24 0.53 -6.38
N GLN A 39 7.82 1.13 -5.25
CA GLN A 39 6.42 1.42 -5.02
C GLN A 39 5.91 2.48 -6.00
N ILE A 40 4.66 2.35 -6.43
CA ILE A 40 4.01 3.34 -7.29
C ILE A 40 3.58 4.52 -6.40
N PRO A 41 4.08 5.76 -6.65
CA PRO A 41 3.64 6.94 -5.92
C PRO A 41 2.15 7.23 -6.12
N LEU A 42 1.48 7.66 -5.06
CA LEU A 42 0.08 8.09 -5.07
C LEU A 42 -0.07 9.60 -4.89
N LEU A 43 0.88 10.29 -4.27
CA LEU A 43 0.82 11.74 -4.09
C LEU A 43 1.16 12.46 -5.38
N LYS A 44 0.29 13.40 -5.78
CA LYS A 44 0.52 14.28 -6.94
C LYS A 44 1.80 15.11 -6.85
N GLY A 45 2.28 15.37 -5.63
CA GLY A 45 3.48 16.17 -5.37
C GLY A 45 4.79 15.39 -5.58
N THR A 46 4.74 14.08 -5.78
CA THR A 46 5.92 13.24 -5.92
C THR A 46 6.52 13.40 -7.32
N LYS A 47 7.69 14.04 -7.38
CA LYS A 47 8.32 14.48 -8.64
C LYS A 47 9.03 13.36 -9.40
N LYS A 48 9.12 12.15 -8.84
CA LYS A 48 9.94 11.07 -9.39
C LYS A 48 9.07 9.92 -9.91
N PRO A 49 9.34 9.42 -11.12
CA PRO A 49 8.55 8.35 -11.72
C PRO A 49 8.80 7.02 -11.00
N ALA A 50 7.79 6.13 -11.03
CA ALA A 50 7.93 4.76 -10.58
C ALA A 50 8.94 4.00 -11.48
N GLN A 51 9.64 3.02 -10.91
CA GLN A 51 10.55 2.14 -11.67
C GLN A 51 9.82 1.00 -12.39
N VAL A 52 8.51 0.91 -12.21
CA VAL A 52 7.63 -0.12 -12.78
C VAL A 52 6.53 0.52 -13.61
N GLU A 53 5.92 -0.27 -14.49
CA GLU A 53 4.70 0.13 -15.19
C GLU A 53 3.60 0.54 -14.18
N THR A 54 2.85 1.58 -14.53
CA THR A 54 1.81 2.16 -13.66
C THR A 54 0.45 2.08 -14.34
N PRO A 55 -0.67 2.35 -13.64
CA PRO A 55 -1.97 2.47 -14.28
C PRO A 55 -2.04 3.49 -15.43
N ALA A 56 -1.05 4.39 -15.56
CA ALA A 56 -0.96 5.32 -16.69
C ALA A 56 -0.40 4.67 -17.97
N THR A 57 0.29 3.54 -17.86
CA THR A 57 0.99 2.88 -18.97
C THR A 57 0.50 1.44 -19.22
N VAL A 58 -0.14 0.82 -18.22
CA VAL A 58 -0.77 -0.51 -18.34
C VAL A 58 -2.20 -0.48 -17.81
N HIS A 59 -3.03 -1.44 -18.24
CA HIS A 59 -4.40 -1.55 -17.77
C HIS A 59 -4.44 -2.05 -16.31
N PRO A 60 -4.89 -1.23 -15.35
CA PRO A 60 -5.04 -1.67 -13.98
C PRO A 60 -6.25 -2.60 -13.85
N MET A 61 -6.18 -3.57 -12.94
CA MET A 61 -7.36 -4.33 -12.54
C MET A 61 -8.32 -3.41 -11.76
N ASP A 62 -9.61 -3.49 -12.09
CA ASP A 62 -10.66 -2.84 -11.31
C ASP A 62 -10.98 -3.70 -10.08
N VAL A 63 -10.47 -3.31 -8.92
CA VAL A 63 -10.52 -4.09 -7.68
C VAL A 63 -11.28 -3.36 -6.59
N ASP A 64 -12.35 -3.99 -6.10
CA ASP A 64 -12.96 -3.64 -4.81
C ASP A 64 -12.22 -4.38 -3.68
N PHE A 65 -11.31 -3.69 -3.00
CA PHE A 65 -10.54 -4.25 -1.89
C PHE A 65 -11.40 -4.62 -0.68
N GLN A 66 -12.56 -3.98 -0.47
CA GLN A 66 -13.47 -4.32 0.63
C GLN A 66 -14.23 -5.61 0.32
N ALA A 67 -14.69 -5.78 -0.92
CA ALA A 67 -15.29 -7.04 -1.37
C ALA A 67 -14.26 -8.19 -1.33
N ALA A 68 -13.03 -7.94 -1.80
CA ALA A 68 -11.95 -8.93 -1.74
C ALA A 68 -11.64 -9.37 -0.30
N ALA A 69 -11.57 -8.43 0.64
CA ALA A 69 -11.30 -8.75 2.05
C ALA A 69 -12.37 -9.68 2.67
N LYS A 70 -13.64 -9.56 2.27
CA LYS A 70 -14.73 -10.45 2.75
C LYS A 70 -14.57 -11.90 2.30
N LEU A 71 -13.77 -12.15 1.26
CA LEU A 71 -13.52 -13.48 0.71
C LEU A 71 -12.22 -14.10 1.25
N TRP A 72 -11.54 -13.44 2.20
CA TRP A 72 -10.24 -13.87 2.72
C TRP A 72 -10.22 -15.33 3.17
N ASP A 73 -11.16 -15.74 4.03
CA ASP A 73 -11.17 -17.10 4.58
C ASP A 73 -11.39 -18.16 3.50
N GLN A 74 -12.24 -17.87 2.51
CA GLN A 74 -12.48 -18.77 1.38
C GLN A 74 -11.23 -18.90 0.50
N ALA A 75 -10.59 -17.77 0.19
CA ALA A 75 -9.37 -17.75 -0.60
C ALA A 75 -8.23 -18.48 0.13
N ALA A 76 -8.07 -18.28 1.44
CA ALA A 76 -7.05 -18.94 2.24
C ALA A 76 -7.20 -20.47 2.26
N VAL A 77 -8.44 -20.98 2.39
CA VAL A 77 -8.74 -22.41 2.31
C VAL A 77 -8.39 -22.97 0.93
N PHE A 78 -8.84 -22.31 -0.14
CA PHE A 78 -8.53 -22.72 -1.51
C PHE A 78 -7.03 -22.76 -1.76
N LEU A 79 -6.31 -21.69 -1.42
CA LEU A 79 -4.86 -21.59 -1.64
C LEU A 79 -4.09 -22.66 -0.89
N THR A 80 -4.51 -22.98 0.33
CA THR A 80 -3.88 -24.05 1.12
C THR A 80 -4.12 -25.42 0.49
N ALA A 81 -5.35 -25.69 0.05
CA ALA A 81 -5.68 -26.97 -0.59
C ALA A 81 -4.95 -27.17 -1.92
N GLU A 82 -4.74 -26.10 -2.69
CA GLU A 82 -4.19 -26.19 -4.05
C GLU A 82 -2.64 -26.11 -4.08
N PHE A 83 -2.02 -25.36 -3.16
CA PHE A 83 -0.61 -24.97 -3.30
C PHE A 83 0.28 -25.27 -2.08
N ALA A 84 -0.23 -25.87 -0.99
CA ALA A 84 0.56 -26.09 0.22
C ALA A 84 1.37 -27.41 0.26
N GLU A 85 1.35 -28.21 -0.81
CA GLU A 85 2.26 -29.35 -1.00
C GLU A 85 3.57 -28.96 -1.68
#